data_AF-A0A5B8REX1-F1
#
_entry.id   AF-A0A5B8REX1-F1
#
_cell.length_a   1.000
_cell.length_b   1.000
_cell.length_c   1.000
_cell.angle_alpha   90.00
_cell.angle_beta   90.00
_cell.angle_gamma   90.00
#
_symmetry.space_group_name_H-M   'P 1'
#
loop_
_entity.id
_entity.type
_entity.pdbx_description
1 polymer ?
#
loop_
_entity_poly.entity_id
_entity_poly.type
_entity_poly.pdbx_seq_one_letter_code
_entity_poly.pdbx_strand_id
1 'polypeptide(L)' 'MRQRMSDTLALLSRERFTPFTQLFTPEEGRDGVVVSFLAILELLKAGLVEIVQAEPYAPIHLRAGGGGTADAPEDDDDE' A
#
# COMPACT_ATOMS: atom_id res chain seq x y z
N MET A 1 -6.09 6.01 -14.23
CA MET A 1 -5.89 5.25 -12.98
C MET A 1 -4.61 4.42 -12.95
N ARG A 2 -4.31 3.66 -14.01
CA ARG A 2 -3.08 2.87 -14.13
C ARG A 2 -1.79 3.62 -13.73
N GLN A 3 -1.56 4.82 -14.23
CA GLN A 3 -0.36 5.61 -13.88
C GLN A 3 -0.28 5.87 -12.37
N ARG A 4 -1.37 6.34 -11.74
CA ARG A 4 -1.44 6.59 -10.30
C ARG A 4 -1.13 5.34 -9.47
N MET A 5 -1.63 4.17 -9.89
CA MET A 5 -1.33 2.90 -9.21
C MET A 5 0.15 2.53 -9.32
N SER A 6 0.76 2.70 -10.51
CA SER A 6 2.20 2.48 -10.70
C SER A 6 3.03 3.42 -9.82
N ASP A 7 2.68 4.71 -9.78
CA ASP A 7 3.38 5.70 -8.96
C ASP A 7 3.23 5.38 -7.47
N THR A 8 2.04 4.96 -7.06
CA THR A 8 1.78 4.53 -5.67
C THR A 8 2.66 3.35 -5.28
N LEU A 9 2.70 2.28 -6.09
CA LEU A 9 3.51 1.10 -5.81
C LEU A 9 5.01 1.42 -5.74
N ALA A 10 5.50 2.33 -6.56
CA ALA A 10 6.90 2.76 -6.54
C ALA A 10 7.32 3.45 -5.22
N LEU A 11 6.36 3.99 -4.47
CA LEU A 11 6.59 4.63 -3.16
C LEU A 11 6.48 3.66 -1.98
N LEU A 12 5.99 2.44 -2.19
CA LEU A 12 5.75 1.48 -1.11
C LEU A 12 6.94 0.55 -0.90
N SER A 13 7.25 0.29 0.36
CA SER A 13 8.19 -0.76 0.78
C SER A 13 7.42 -2.04 1.13
N ARG A 14 8.06 -3.20 1.01
CA ARG A 14 7.54 -4.46 1.56
C ARG A 14 7.75 -4.58 3.07
N GLU A 15 8.79 -3.93 3.60
CA GLU A 15 9.22 -4.05 5.00
C GLU A 15 8.62 -2.96 5.88
N ARG A 16 8.34 -1.79 5.31
CA ARG A 16 7.88 -0.62 6.06
C ARG A 16 6.54 -0.13 5.57
N PHE A 17 5.74 0.33 6.53
CA PHE A 17 4.48 1.01 6.26
C PHE A 17 4.72 2.48 5.89
N THR A 18 4.07 2.91 4.82
CA THR A 18 3.99 4.28 4.34
C THR A 18 2.63 4.87 4.73
N PRO A 19 2.58 6.06 5.36
CA PRO A 19 1.32 6.75 5.61
C PRO A 19 0.60 7.13 4.31
N PHE A 20 -0.72 6.97 4.26
CA PHE A 20 -1.54 7.33 3.10
C PHE A 20 -1.33 8.78 2.63
N THR A 21 -1.09 9.69 3.57
CA THR A 21 -0.85 11.12 3.29
C THR A 21 0.43 11.39 2.51
N GLN A 22 1.32 10.41 2.35
CA GLN A 22 2.52 10.53 1.50
C GLN A 22 2.25 10.12 0.04
N LEU A 23 1.05 9.65 -0.30
CA LEU A 23 0.70 9.17 -1.65
C LEU A 23 0.09 10.27 -2.55
N PHE A 24 0.00 11.49 -2.04
CA PHE A 24 -0.48 12.66 -2.77
C PHE A 24 0.14 13.93 -2.20
N THR A 25 0.15 15.01 -2.97
CA THR A 25 0.61 16.31 -2.51
C THR A 25 -0.57 17.23 -2.17
N PRO A 26 -0.37 18.24 -1.29
CA PRO A 26 -1.44 19.18 -0.94
C PRO A 26 -2.03 19.93 -2.14
N GLU A 27 -1.23 20.19 -3.17
CA GLU A 27 -1.62 20.93 -4.38
C GLU A 27 -2.66 20.17 -5.22
N GLU A 28 -2.75 18.85 -5.07
CA GLU A 28 -3.77 18.03 -5.73
C GLU A 28 -5.17 18.24 -5.14
N GLY A 29 -5.26 18.84 -3.95
CA GLY A 29 -6.50 19.13 -3.26
C GLY A 29 -7.34 17.88 -2.98
N ARG A 30 -8.66 18.07 -2.80
CA ARG A 30 -9.59 16.99 -2.47
C ARG A 30 -9.62 15.88 -3.53
N ASP A 31 -9.50 16.25 -4.79
CA ASP A 31 -9.57 15.29 -5.90
C ASP A 31 -8.34 14.36 -5.90
N GLY A 32 -7.15 14.88 -5.58
CA GLY A 32 -5.96 14.07 -5.35
C GLY A 32 -6.15 13.04 -4.24
N VAL A 33 -6.72 13.46 -3.10
CA VAL A 33 -7.01 12.55 -1.98
C VAL A 33 -7.96 11.43 -2.42
N VAL A 34 -9.06 11.78 -3.09
CA VAL A 34 -10.06 10.80 -3.54
C VAL A 34 -9.46 9.84 -4.55
N VAL A 35 -8.69 10.34 -5.52
CA VAL A 35 -8.04 9.50 -6.53
C VAL A 35 -7.01 8.58 -5.90
N SER A 36 -6.13 9.08 -5.01
CA SER A 36 -5.18 8.21 -4.30
C SER A 36 -5.89 7.18 -3.41
N PHE A 37 -7.01 7.54 -2.80
CA PHE A 37 -7.82 6.58 -2.02
C PHE A 37 -8.42 5.49 -2.90
N LEU A 38 -8.97 5.85 -4.07
CA LEU A 38 -9.46 4.86 -5.03
C LEU A 38 -8.32 3.98 -5.56
N ALA A 39 -7.10 4.53 -5.72
CA ALA A 39 -5.94 3.77 -6.18
C ALA A 39 -5.58 2.64 -5.23
N ILE A 40 -5.51 2.96 -3.94
CA ILE A 40 -5.14 1.97 -2.93
C ILE A 40 -6.22 0.90 -2.76
N LEU A 41 -7.50 1.25 -2.93
CA LEU A 41 -8.59 0.27 -2.92
C LEU A 41 -8.56 -0.65 -4.13
N GLU A 42 -8.20 -0.12 -5.31
CA GLU A 42 -8.01 -0.93 -6.52
C GLU A 42 -6.79 -1.86 -6.39
N LEU A 43 -5.68 -1.36 -5.85
CA LEU A 43 -4.48 -2.15 -5.56
C LEU A 43 -4.75 -3.22 -4.48
N LEU A 44 -5.52 -2.90 -3.44
CA LEU A 44 -5.92 -3.84 -2.40
C LEU A 44 -6.76 -4.96 -3.00
N LYS A 45 -7.72 -4.62 -3.86
CA LYS A 45 -8.55 -5.60 -4.59
C LYS A 45 -7.70 -6.51 -5.49
N ALA A 46 -6.59 -6.01 -6.02
CA ALA A 46 -5.64 -6.78 -6.82
C ALA A 46 -4.60 -7.57 -5.97
N GLY A 47 -4.62 -7.46 -4.64
CA GLY A 47 -3.65 -8.11 -3.76
C GLY A 47 -2.23 -7.55 -3.83
N LEU A 48 -2.07 -6.32 -4.36
CA LEU A 48 -0.77 -5.70 -4.58
C LEU A 48 -0.30 -4.82 -3.41
N VAL A 49 -1.18 -4.54 -2.46
CA VAL A 49 -0.87 -3.76 -1.25
C VAL A 49 -1.60 -4.34 -0.04
N GLU A 50 -1.02 -4.10 1.13
CA GLU A 50 -1.65 -4.34 2.42
C GLU A 50 -1.93 -3.02 3.10
N ILE A 51 -3.05 -2.96 3.83
CA ILE A 51 -3.53 -1.74 4.47
C ILE A 51 -3.82 -2.01 5.95
N VAL A 52 -3.35 -1.13 6.83
CA VAL A 52 -3.64 -1.14 8.26
C VAL A 52 -4.34 0.15 8.66
N GLN A 53 -5.47 0.01 9.37
CA GLN A 53 -6.20 1.07 10.03
C GLN A 53 -6.80 0.50 11.32
N ALA A 54 -6.32 0.94 12.47
CA ALA A 54 -6.66 0.33 13.76
C ALA A 54 -8.12 0.62 14.19
N GLU A 55 -8.60 1.83 13.93
CA GLU A 55 -9.94 2.30 14.29
C GLU A 55 -10.55 3.10 13.13
N PRO A 56 -11.89 3.25 13.06
CA PRO A 56 -12.52 4.11 12.07
C PRO A 56 -11.94 5.52 12.09
N TYR A 57 -11.58 6.04 10.91
CA TYR A 57 -10.96 7.35 10.72
C TYR A 57 -9.55 7.52 11.33
N ALA A 58 -8.97 6.48 11.92
CA ALA A 58 -7.56 6.49 12.27
C ALA A 58 -6.67 6.57 11.01
N PRO A 59 -5.41 7.02 11.14
CA PRO A 59 -4.48 7.09 10.02
C PRO A 59 -4.33 5.75 9.29
N ILE A 60 -4.34 5.83 7.95
CA ILE A 60 -4.20 4.67 7.07
C ILE A 60 -2.73 4.49 6.73
N HIS A 61 -2.23 3.27 6.90
CA HIS A 61 -0.86 2.89 6.60
C HIS A 61 -0.85 1.78 5.55
N LEU A 62 0.09 1.84 4.62
CA LEU A 62 0.17 0.94 3.47
C LEU A 62 1.56 0.34 3.33
N ARG A 63 1.64 -0.92 2.92
CA ARG A 63 2.90 -1.52 2.42
C ARG A 63 2.65 -2.27 1.13
N ALA A 64 3.70 -2.51 0.36
CA ALA A 64 3.63 -3.32 -0.84
C ALA A 64 3.27 -4.77 -0.46
N GLY A 65 2.32 -5.35 -1.19
CA GLY A 65 1.88 -6.73 -0.98
C GLY A 65 2.90 -7.74 -1.50
N GLY A 66 2.90 -8.91 -0.88
CA GLY A 66 3.57 -10.11 -1.38
C GLY A 66 2.78 -10.72 -2.54
N GLY A 67 2.69 -10.05 -3.70
CA GLY A 67 2.11 -10.67 -4.90
C GLY A 67 2.72 -12.06 -5.11
N GLY A 68 1.89 -13.10 -5.04
CA GLY A 68 2.27 -14.47 -4.70
C GLY A 68 3.59 -14.98 -5.26
N THR A 69 4.59 -15.07 -4.38
CA THR A 69 5.60 -16.14 -4.22
C THR A 69 6.55 -15.71 -3.09
N ALA A 70 6.91 -16.64 -2.21
CA ALA A 70 7.88 -16.51 -1.11
C ALA A 70 7.46 -15.68 0.11
N ASP A 71 6.66 -16.30 0.97
CA ASP A 71 6.95 -16.32 2.41
C ASP A 71 6.89 -17.79 2.83
N ALA A 72 7.83 -18.58 2.29
CA ALA A 72 8.15 -19.86 2.87
C ALA A 72 9.15 -19.55 4.00
N PRO A 73 8.94 -20.05 5.23
CA PRO A 73 9.96 -19.94 6.26
C PRO A 73 11.22 -20.63 5.73
N GLU A 74 12.30 -19.85 5.58
CA GLU A 74 13.63 -20.39 5.31
C GLU A 74 14.08 -21.15 6.57
N ASP A 75 14.17 -22.47 6.43
CA ASP A 75 15.00 -23.44 7.13
C ASP A 75 15.28 -23.20 8.64
N ASP A 76 14.50 -23.88 9.49
CA ASP A 76 15.03 -24.44 10.75
C ASP A 76 15.32 -25.95 10.52
N ASP A 77 16.28 -26.23 9.63
CA ASP A 77 17.00 -27.51 9.59
C ASP A 77 18.29 -27.33 10.41
N ASP A 78 18.20 -27.53 11.72
CA ASP A 78 19.35 -27.81 12.59
C ASP A 78 18.91 -28.87 13.63
N GLU A 79 19.01 -30.15 13.24
CA GLU A 79 19.16 -31.29 14.17
C GLU A 79 20.59 -31.86 14.06
#